data_AF-A0A349Z824-F1
#
_entry.id   AF-A0A349Z824-F1
#
_cell.length_a   1.000
_cell.length_b   1.000
_cell.length_c   1.000
_cell.angle_alpha   90.00
_cell.angle_beta   90.00
_cell.angle_gamma   90.00
#
_symmetry.space_group_name_H-M   'P 1'
#
loop_
_entity.id
_entity.type
_entity.pdbx_description
1 polymer ?
#
loop_
_entity_poly.entity_id
_entity_poly.type
_entity_poly.pdbx_seq_one_letter_code
_entity_poly.pdbx_strand_id
1 'polypeptide(L)' 'QQKLIRGIVGIEIKVDSLQGVRKLGQHKKAVDMAGVCEGLKNSGDHESLALLDYMQRHDIGYAD' A
#
# COMPACT_ATOMS: atom_id res chain seq x y z
N GLN A 1 3.67 17.15 37.09
CA GLN A 1 3.16 16.31 35.98
C GLN A 1 1.70 16.59 35.58
N GLN A 2 0.80 16.99 36.50
CA GLN A 2 -0.64 17.25 36.21
C GLN A 2 -0.95 18.44 35.27
N LYS A 3 -0.01 19.35 35.01
CA LYS A 3 -0.28 20.61 34.29
C LYS A 3 -0.51 20.44 32.79
N LEU A 4 0.05 19.39 32.18
CA LEU A 4 0.03 19.16 30.72
C LEU A 4 -1.30 18.57 30.23
N ILE A 5 -1.99 17.77 31.06
CA ILE A 5 -3.29 17.16 30.70
C ILE A 5 -4.37 18.21 30.43
N ARG A 6 -4.35 19.35 31.13
CA ARG A 6 -5.34 20.43 30.94
C ARG A 6 -5.28 21.09 29.56
N GLY A 7 -4.18 20.89 28.81
CA GLY A 7 -4.02 21.43 27.46
C GLY A 7 -4.33 20.44 26.33
N ILE A 8 -4.72 19.20 26.66
CA ILE A 8 -4.99 18.17 25.66
C ILE A 8 -6.48 18.14 25.34
N VAL A 9 -6.82 18.30 24.07
CA VAL A 9 -8.19 18.06 23.57
C VAL A 9 -8.23 16.66 22.97
N GLY A 10 -8.96 15.76 23.61
CA GLY A 10 -9.27 14.45 23.04
C GLY A 10 -10.36 14.58 21.98
N ILE A 11 -10.17 13.93 20.84
CA ILE A 11 -11.21 13.77 19.82
C ILE A 11 -11.40 12.30 19.52
N GLU A 12 -12.63 11.91 19.22
CA GLU A 12 -12.98 10.60 18.72
C GLU A 12 -13.55 10.76 17.32
N ILE A 13 -13.03 9.97 16.37
CA ILE A 13 -13.54 9.93 15.00
C ILE A 13 -14.28 8.61 14.85
N LYS A 14 -15.61 8.68 14.77
CA LYS A 14 -16.42 7.52 14.41
C LYS A 14 -16.23 7.23 12.92
N VAL A 15 -15.78 6.02 12.61
CA VAL A 15 -15.60 5.59 11.23
C VAL A 15 -16.93 5.12 10.67
N ASP A 16 -17.56 5.93 9.83
CA ASP A 16 -18.82 5.56 9.15
C ASP A 16 -18.56 4.72 7.89
N SER A 17 -17.49 5.02 7.14
CA SER A 17 -17.07 4.22 5.99
C SER A 17 -15.57 4.38 5.71
N LEU A 18 -14.99 3.39 5.03
CA LEU A 18 -13.62 3.43 4.52
C LEU A 18 -13.64 3.08 3.03
N GLN A 19 -12.94 3.89 2.23
CA GLN A 19 -12.80 3.68 0.80
C GLN A 19 -11.31 3.68 0.46
N GLY A 20 -10.87 2.65 -0.26
CA GLY A 20 -9.48 2.50 -0.71
C GLY A 20 -9.39 2.50 -2.23
N VAL A 21 -8.26 2.99 -2.76
CA VAL A 21 -7.94 2.94 -4.18
C VAL A 21 -6.66 2.13 -4.38
N ARG A 22 -6.67 1.23 -5.37
CA ARG A 22 -5.51 0.42 -5.75
C ARG A 22 -5.02 0.82 -7.13
N LYS A 23 -3.81 1.36 -7.19
CA LYS A 23 -3.16 1.78 -8.45
C LYS A 23 -1.89 0.96 -8.63
N LEU A 24 -2.02 -0.15 -9.34
CA LEU A 24 -1.00 -1.20 -9.45
C LEU A 24 -0.60 -1.48 -10.90
N GLY A 25 -0.97 -0.59 -11.83
CA GLY A 25 -0.75 -0.85 -13.26
C GLY A 25 -1.65 -1.98 -13.80
N GLN A 26 -2.76 -2.29 -13.12
CA GLN A 26 -3.64 -3.43 -13.42
C GLN A 26 -4.28 -3.45 -14.81
N HIS A 27 -4.22 -2.33 -15.55
CA HIS A 27 -4.72 -2.23 -16.93
C HIS A 27 -3.59 -2.11 -17.97
N LYS A 28 -2.34 -2.40 -17.59
CA LYS A 28 -1.19 -2.45 -18.50
C LYS A 28 -1.10 -3.81 -19.17
N LYS A 29 -0.25 -3.92 -20.20
CA LYS A 29 -0.02 -5.19 -20.87
C LYS A 29 0.77 -6.13 -19.94
N ALA A 30 0.60 -7.44 -20.11
CA ALA A 30 1.30 -8.45 -19.31
C ALA A 30 2.83 -8.25 -19.30
N VAL A 31 3.41 -7.90 -20.45
CA VAL A 31 4.85 -7.62 -20.57
C VAL A 31 5.31 -6.43 -19.72
N ASP A 32 4.46 -5.39 -19.61
CA ASP A 32 4.77 -4.22 -18.80
C ASP A 32 4.65 -4.55 -17.30
N MET A 33 3.65 -5.38 -16.93
CA MET A 33 3.45 -5.84 -15.56
C MET A 33 4.62 -6.72 -15.10
N ALA A 34 5.07 -7.67 -15.94
CA ALA A 34 6.21 -8.53 -15.63
C ALA A 34 7.49 -7.72 -15.41
N GLY A 35 7.76 -6.71 -16.26
CA GLY A 35 8.90 -5.82 -16.08
C GLY A 35 8.85 -5.00 -14.79
N VAL A 36 7.65 -4.59 -14.35
CA VAL A 36 7.46 -3.93 -13.05
C VAL A 36 7.71 -4.93 -11.90
N CYS A 37 7.17 -6.14 -11.98
CA CYS A 37 7.39 -7.18 -10.98
C CYS A 37 8.88 -7.52 -10.81
N GLU A 38 9.62 -7.63 -11.91
CA GLU A 38 11.07 -7.83 -11.89
C GLU A 38 11.79 -6.63 -11.24
N GLY A 39 11.42 -5.41 -11.60
CA GLY A 39 11.98 -4.19 -11.00
C GLY A 39 11.75 -4.11 -9.49
N LEU A 40 10.54 -4.44 -9.03
CA LEU A 40 10.18 -4.46 -7.61
C LEU A 40 10.94 -5.54 -6.84
N LYS A 41 11.15 -6.70 -7.45
CA LYS A 41 11.93 -7.79 -6.84
C LYS A 41 13.40 -7.42 -6.66
N ASN A 42 13.95 -6.65 -7.59
CA ASN A 42 15.37 -6.31 -7.66
C ASN A 42 15.74 -4.98 -6.99
N SER A 43 14.78 -4.16 -6.54
CA SER A 43 15.07 -2.85 -5.94
C SER A 43 15.78 -2.95 -4.58
N GLY A 44 15.62 -4.08 -3.88
CA GLY A 44 16.29 -4.38 -2.61
C GLY A 44 15.73 -3.64 -1.39
N ASP A 45 14.65 -2.87 -1.54
CA ASP A 45 13.99 -2.18 -0.43
C ASP A 45 12.74 -2.94 0.06
N HIS A 46 12.40 -2.75 1.34
CA HIS A 46 11.30 -3.46 1.98
C HIS A 46 9.93 -3.12 1.37
N GLU A 47 9.72 -1.86 0.97
CA GLU A 47 8.42 -1.39 0.47
C GLU A 47 8.12 -2.00 -0.90
N SER A 48 9.12 -2.10 -1.77
CA SER A 48 8.98 -2.73 -3.09
C SER A 48 8.67 -4.23 -2.98
N LEU A 49 9.32 -4.93 -2.05
CA LEU A 49 9.03 -6.34 -1.78
C LEU A 49 7.63 -6.52 -1.20
N ALA A 50 7.20 -5.65 -0.28
CA ALA A 50 5.86 -5.67 0.30
C ALA A 50 4.78 -5.36 -0.76
N LEU A 51 5.05 -4.44 -1.69
CA LEU A 51 4.17 -4.14 -2.81
C LEU A 51 4.06 -5.33 -3.78
N LEU A 52 5.19 -5.95 -4.15
CA LEU A 52 5.19 -7.13 -5.01
C LEU A 52 4.40 -8.28 -4.39
N ASP A 53 4.61 -8.56 -3.11
CA ASP A 53 3.86 -9.55 -2.35
C ASP A 53 2.35 -9.22 -2.29
N TYR A 54 1.98 -7.95 -2.10
CA TYR A 54 0.58 -7.52 -2.18
C TYR A 54 -0.03 -7.79 -3.55
N MET A 55 0.68 -7.41 -4.63
CA MET A 55 0.23 -7.61 -6.01
C MET A 55 0.03 -9.09 -6.32
N GLN A 56 0.97 -9.95 -5.90
CA GLN A 56 0.91 -11.40 -6.07
C GLN A 56 -0.24 -12.03 -5.28
N ARG A 57 -0.39 -11.70 -3.99
CA ARG A 57 -1.46 -12.26 -3.13
C ARG A 57 -2.86 -11.92 -3.60
N HIS A 58 -3.02 -10.79 -4.29
CA HIS A 58 -4.32 -10.32 -4.75
C HIS A 58 -4.55 -10.54 -6.26
N ASP A 59 -3.56 -11.01 -7.01
CA ASP A 59 -3.59 -11.18 -8.47
C ASP A 59 -4.04 -9.90 -9.20
N ILE A 60 -3.46 -8.75 -8.83
CA ILE A 60 -3.81 -7.44 -9.42
C ILE A 60 -2.55 -6.69 -9.81
N GLY A 61 -2.43 -6.36 -11.10
CA GLY A 61 -1.22 -5.72 -11.63
C GLY A 61 0.00 -6.65 -11.63
N TYR A 62 -0.20 -7.94 -11.34
CA TYR A 62 0.82 -8.95 -11.26
C TYR A 62 0.92 -9.73 -12.58
N ALA A 63 2.13 -10.10 -12.95
CA ALA A 63 2.40 -11.08 -13.99
C ALA A 63 3.65 -11.87 -13.59
N ASP A 64 3.60 -13.19 -13.75
CA ASP A 64 4.73 -14.11 -13.54
C ASP A 64 5.84 -13.93 -14.58
#